data_AF-A0A0G0EYU2-F1
#
_entry.id   AF-A0A0G0EYU2-F1
#
_cell.length_a   1.000
_cell.length_b   1.000
_cell.length_c   1.000
_cell.angle_alpha   90.00
_cell.angle_beta   90.00
_cell.angle_gamma   90.00
#
_symmetry.space_group_name_H-M   'P 1'
#
loop_
_entity.id
_entity.type
_entity.pdbx_description
1 polymer ?
#
loop_
_entity_poly.entity_id
_entity_poly.type
_entity_poly.pdbx_seq_one_letter_code
_entity_poly.pdbx_strand_id
1 'polypeptide(L)'
;GLSGIKFIKTPKTKIGTHAFHQYSIQIDGVDRAFVEKYLADNGVPTRIFYPQTLDTISFLQTAKELKNECPVADKLVQTVLCLPIWPELEDQEIEYIIQVFKNLQAEL
;
A
#
# COMPACT_ATOMS: atom_id res chain seq x y z
N GLY A 1 -8.17 -14.15 -3.14
CA GLY A 1 -7.52 -12.87 -3.52
C GLY A 1 -8.13 -11.69 -2.79
N LEU A 2 -7.51 -10.51 -2.87
CA LEU A 2 -7.87 -9.33 -2.06
C LEU A 2 -9.04 -8.50 -2.60
N SER A 3 -9.56 -8.79 -3.79
CA SER A 3 -10.62 -7.98 -4.44
C SER A 3 -11.96 -7.96 -3.71
N GLY A 4 -12.22 -8.90 -2.80
CA GLY A 4 -13.43 -8.97 -1.98
C GLY A 4 -13.35 -8.20 -0.66
N ILE A 5 -12.24 -7.50 -0.40
CA ILE A 5 -11.99 -6.79 0.86
C ILE A 5 -12.34 -5.32 0.67
N LYS A 6 -13.36 -4.85 1.39
CA LYS A 6 -14.03 -3.55 1.16
C LYS A 6 -13.10 -2.35 1.26
N PHE A 7 -12.16 -2.40 2.19
CA PHE A 7 -11.21 -1.32 2.44
C PHE A 7 -9.93 -1.42 1.59
N ILE A 8 -9.84 -2.37 0.66
CA ILE A 8 -8.66 -2.57 -0.21
C ILE A 8 -8.99 -2.26 -1.66
N LYS A 9 -8.16 -1.43 -2.27
CA LYS A 9 -8.11 -1.24 -3.72
C LYS A 9 -6.83 -1.87 -4.28
N THR A 10 -7.00 -2.92 -5.07
CA THR A 10 -5.90 -3.64 -5.71
C THR A 10 -5.36 -2.88 -6.93
N PRO A 11 -4.08 -3.07 -7.30
CA PRO A 11 -3.53 -2.47 -8.51
C PRO A 11 -4.26 -3.00 -9.75
N LYS A 12 -4.45 -2.14 -10.75
CA LYS A 12 -5.02 -2.50 -12.06
C LYS A 12 -3.95 -2.38 -13.13
N THR A 13 -3.77 -3.42 -13.93
CA THR A 13 -2.96 -3.39 -15.14
C THR A 13 -3.77 -2.76 -16.28
N LYS A 14 -3.25 -1.68 -16.89
CA LYS A 14 -3.91 -1.00 -18.01
C LYS A 14 -3.43 -1.50 -19.38
N ILE A 15 -2.11 -1.57 -19.59
CA ILE A 15 -1.50 -1.92 -20.89
C ILE A 15 -0.18 -2.67 -20.63
N GLY A 16 0.05 -3.77 -21.35
CA GLY A 16 1.28 -4.56 -21.27
C GLY A 16 1.39 -5.44 -20.01
N THR A 17 2.57 -6.05 -19.83
CA THR A 17 2.89 -6.88 -18.67
C THR A 17 3.60 -6.03 -17.63
N HIS A 18 3.04 -5.98 -16.42
CA HIS A 18 3.70 -5.33 -15.29
C HIS A 18 4.60 -6.34 -14.57
N ALA A 19 5.83 -5.94 -14.24
CA ALA A 19 6.80 -6.82 -13.58
C ALA A 19 6.54 -7.02 -12.07
N PHE A 20 5.74 -6.15 -11.45
CA PHE A 20 5.37 -6.20 -10.02
C PHE A 20 6.55 -6.29 -9.05
N HIS A 21 7.57 -5.45 -9.24
CA HIS A 21 8.62 -5.25 -8.21
C HIS A 21 8.04 -4.82 -6.85
N GLN A 22 6.86 -4.21 -6.85
CA GLN A 22 6.08 -3.89 -5.66
C GLN A 22 4.62 -4.28 -5.93
N TYR A 23 3.98 -4.88 -4.92
CA TYR A 23 2.53 -5.10 -4.91
C TYR A 23 1.87 -4.05 -4.02
N SER A 24 1.60 -2.89 -4.60
CA SER A 24 1.03 -1.73 -3.88
C SER A 24 -0.49 -1.75 -3.94
N ILE A 25 -1.13 -1.76 -2.77
CA ILE A 25 -2.57 -1.60 -2.59
C ILE A 25 -2.87 -0.22 -1.98
N GLN A 26 -4.11 0.25 -2.10
CA GLN A 26 -4.59 1.40 -1.34
C GLN A 26 -5.59 0.94 -0.29
N ILE A 27 -5.43 1.47 0.93
CA ILE A 27 -6.35 1.31 2.04
C ILE A 27 -7.33 2.49 2.02
N ASP A 28 -8.63 2.21 2.07
CA ASP A 28 -9.70 3.22 2.04
C ASP A 28 -10.75 2.94 3.11
N GLY A 29 -11.27 4.00 3.75
CA GLY A 29 -12.28 3.88 4.81
C GLY A 29 -11.79 3.39 6.17
N VAL A 30 -10.50 3.04 6.32
CA VAL A 30 -9.85 2.69 7.60
C VAL A 30 -8.45 3.29 7.68
N ASP A 31 -7.89 3.38 8.89
CA ASP A 31 -6.53 3.89 9.10
C ASP A 31 -5.47 2.90 8.56
N ARG A 32 -4.68 3.33 7.57
CA ARG A 32 -3.59 2.54 6.98
C ARG A 32 -2.56 2.11 8.04
N ALA A 33 -2.25 2.94 9.02
CA ALA A 33 -1.28 2.61 10.08
C ALA A 33 -1.81 1.49 10.99
N PHE A 34 -3.11 1.49 11.28
CA PHE A 34 -3.77 0.39 11.98
C PHE A 34 -3.69 -0.92 11.19
N VAL A 35 -3.96 -0.88 9.88
CA VAL A 35 -3.84 -2.06 9.00
C VAL A 35 -2.40 -2.58 8.95
N GLU A 36 -1.42 -1.69 8.77
CA GLU A 36 0.01 -2.04 8.79
C GLU A 36 0.40 -2.74 10.09
N LYS A 37 -0.02 -2.18 11.23
CA LYS A 37 0.25 -2.77 12.54
C LYS A 37 -0.41 -4.14 12.70
N TYR A 38 -1.69 -4.29 12.31
CA TYR A 38 -2.40 -5.56 12.40
C TYR A 38 -1.70 -6.66 11.57
N LEU A 39 -1.26 -6.33 10.36
CA LEU A 39 -0.51 -7.25 9.51
C LEU A 39 0.82 -7.63 10.16
N ALA A 40 1.57 -6.65 10.68
CA ALA A 40 2.85 -6.90 11.35
C ALA A 40 2.70 -7.79 12.60
N ASP A 41 1.68 -7.54 13.43
CA ASP A 41 1.36 -8.34 14.61
C ASP A 41 1.01 -9.81 14.24
N ASN A 42 0.51 -10.03 13.02
CA ASN A 42 0.23 -11.35 12.44
C ASN A 42 1.36 -11.88 11.55
N GLY A 43 2.56 -11.31 11.61
CA GLY A 43 3.74 -11.81 10.88
C GLY A 43 3.76 -11.50 9.38
N VAL A 44 2.94 -10.55 8.91
CA VAL A 44 2.93 -10.06 7.53
C VAL A 44 3.61 -8.70 7.48
N PRO A 45 4.92 -8.62 7.16
CA PRO A 45 5.61 -7.34 7.06
C PRO A 45 5.14 -6.58 5.83
N THR A 46 4.94 -5.27 5.96
CA THR A 46 4.60 -4.39 4.83
C THR A 46 5.60 -3.25 4.71
N ARG A 47 5.53 -2.49 3.61
CA ARG A 47 6.40 -1.33 3.37
C ARG A 47 5.61 -0.14 2.84
N ILE A 48 6.16 1.06 3.04
CA ILE A 48 5.63 2.31 2.49
C ILE A 48 6.63 2.84 1.46
N PHE A 49 6.18 2.96 0.21
CA PHE A 49 6.92 3.56 -0.90
C PHE A 49 6.03 4.63 -1.56
N TYR A 50 6.18 5.91 -1.29
CA TYR A 50 7.11 6.60 -0.38
C TYR A 50 6.33 7.28 0.77
N PRO A 51 6.96 7.62 1.91
CA PRO A 51 6.25 8.16 3.07
C PRO A 51 5.86 9.64 2.96
N GLN A 52 6.40 10.37 1.98
CA GLN A 52 6.17 11.81 1.80
C GLN A 52 6.20 12.17 0.31
N THR A 53 5.46 13.21 -0.06
CA THR A 53 5.43 13.75 -1.42
C THR A 53 6.62 14.68 -1.66
N LEU A 54 7.03 14.88 -2.92
CA LEU A 54 8.23 15.66 -3.23
C LEU A 54 8.16 17.12 -2.74
N ASP A 55 6.98 17.73 -2.76
CA ASP A 55 6.72 19.10 -2.32
C ASP A 55 6.87 19.30 -0.79
N THR A 56 6.75 18.21 -0.01
CA THR A 56 6.94 18.24 1.46
C THR A 56 8.40 18.03 1.89
N ILE A 57 9.28 17.61 0.98
CA ILE A 57 10.70 17.35 1.27
C ILE A 57 11.46 18.68 1.41
N SER A 58 11.93 18.99 2.62
CA SER A 58 12.52 20.31 2.94
C SER A 58 13.64 20.76 2.01
N PHE A 59 14.53 19.87 1.54
CA PHE A 59 15.63 20.26 0.64
C PHE A 59 15.16 20.57 -0.79
N LEU A 60 13.99 20.07 -1.20
CA LEU A 60 13.38 20.32 -2.51
C LEU A 60 12.59 21.63 -2.53
N GLN A 61 12.28 22.23 -1.37
CA GLN A 61 11.53 23.47 -1.27
C GLN A 61 12.33 24.74 -1.68
N THR A 62 13.50 24.54 -2.29
CA THR A 62 14.37 25.59 -2.83
C THR A 62 13.89 26.13 -4.19
N ALA A 63 13.10 25.35 -4.92
CA ALA A 63 12.53 25.72 -6.22
C ALA A 63 11.03 26.03 -6.08
N LYS A 64 10.57 27.16 -6.64
CA LYS A 64 9.15 27.54 -6.58
C LYS A 64 8.25 26.56 -7.33
N GLU A 65 8.76 25.90 -8.37
CA GLU A 65 8.02 24.90 -9.13
C GLU A 65 7.72 23.62 -8.32
N LEU A 66 8.45 23.39 -7.23
CA LEU A 66 8.27 22.24 -6.34
C LEU A 66 7.30 22.53 -5.19
N LYS A 67 6.84 23.78 -5.03
CA LYS A 67 5.81 24.17 -4.04
C LYS A 67 4.39 24.06 -4.61
N ASN A 68 4.13 23.02 -5.39
CA ASN A 68 2.80 22.78 -5.96
C ASN A 68 2.07 21.73 -5.14
N GLU A 69 0.84 22.04 -4.72
CA GLU A 69 -0.02 21.09 -4.04
C GLU A 69 -0.37 19.93 -4.97
N CYS A 70 -0.08 18.72 -4.54
CA CYS A 70 -0.35 17.49 -5.28
C CYS A 70 -1.38 16.65 -4.51
N PRO A 71 -2.66 17.06 -4.44
CA PRO A 71 -3.65 16.47 -3.53
C PRO A 71 -3.86 14.96 -3.74
N VAL A 72 -3.67 14.47 -4.96
CA VAL A 72 -3.69 13.03 -5.26
C VAL A 72 -2.48 12.33 -4.65
N ALA A 73 -1.29 12.90 -4.77
CA ALA A 73 -0.08 12.34 -4.17
C ALA A 73 -0.17 12.36 -2.64
N ASP A 74 -0.66 13.46 -2.06
CA ASP A 74 -0.87 13.62 -0.62
C ASP A 74 -1.83 12.55 -0.08
N LYS A 75 -2.93 12.28 -0.80
CA LYS A 75 -3.83 11.18 -0.46
C LYS A 75 -3.16 9.82 -0.58
N LEU A 76 -2.36 9.60 -1.62
CA LEU A 76 -1.71 8.32 -1.86
C LEU A 76 -0.67 7.96 -0.79
N VAL A 77 0.15 8.91 -0.33
CA VAL A 77 1.14 8.63 0.73
C VAL A 77 0.49 8.22 2.05
N GLN A 78 -0.76 8.64 2.30
CA GLN A 78 -1.51 8.23 3.49
C GLN A 78 -2.24 6.89 3.35
N THR A 79 -2.45 6.39 2.13
CA THR A 79 -3.32 5.24 1.86
C THR A 79 -2.60 4.04 1.26
N VAL A 80 -1.43 4.23 0.62
CA VAL A 80 -0.70 3.14 -0.04
C VAL A 80 0.01 2.25 0.98
N LEU A 81 -0.13 0.94 0.80
CA LEU A 81 0.59 -0.08 1.55
C LEU A 81 1.15 -1.12 0.56
N CYS A 82 2.44 -1.44 0.66
CA CYS A 82 3.09 -2.42 -0.21
C CYS A 82 3.20 -3.76 0.51
N LEU A 83 2.67 -4.81 -0.12
CA LEU A 83 2.69 -6.17 0.39
C LEU A 83 3.98 -6.90 0.02
N PRO A 84 4.34 -7.97 0.77
CA PRO A 84 5.37 -8.93 0.39
C PRO A 84 5.24 -9.38 -1.06
N ILE A 85 6.33 -9.26 -1.83
CA ILE A 85 6.44 -9.81 -3.18
C ILE A 85 7.89 -10.06 -3.54
N TRP A 86 8.22 -11.30 -3.93
CA TRP A 86 9.52 -11.74 -4.45
C TRP A 86 9.31 -13.07 -5.22
N PRO A 87 10.28 -13.51 -6.05
CA PRO A 87 10.12 -14.70 -6.89
C PRO A 87 9.84 -16.01 -6.14
N GLU A 88 10.38 -16.14 -4.93
CA GLU A 88 10.27 -17.33 -4.08
C GLU A 88 9.08 -17.29 -3.10
N LEU A 89 8.18 -16.30 -3.20
CA LEU A 89 7.01 -16.22 -2.34
C LEU A 89 6.05 -17.37 -2.67
N GLU A 90 5.78 -18.23 -1.69
CA GLU A 90 4.98 -19.45 -1.90
C GLU A 90 3.48 -19.16 -1.86
N ASP A 91 2.69 -20.00 -2.56
CA ASP A 91 1.22 -19.88 -2.59
C ASP A 91 0.60 -19.94 -1.18
N GLN A 92 1.21 -20.68 -0.25
CA GLN A 92 0.76 -20.75 1.15
C GLN A 92 0.96 -19.43 1.88
N GLU A 93 2.07 -18.73 1.63
CA GLU A 93 2.34 -17.40 2.20
C GLU A 93 1.36 -16.38 1.61
N ILE A 94 1.06 -16.46 0.31
CA ILE A 94 0.06 -15.62 -0.36
C ILE A 94 -1.34 -15.84 0.25
N GLU A 95 -1.76 -17.09 0.43
CA GLU A 95 -3.06 -17.37 1.03
C GLU A 95 -3.10 -16.95 2.50
N TYR A 96 -1.98 -17.06 3.23
CA TYR A 96 -1.87 -16.53 4.59
C TYR A 96 -2.06 -15.01 4.62
N ILE A 97 -1.38 -14.25 3.77
CA ILE A 97 -1.57 -12.79 3.65
C ILE A 97 -3.04 -12.45 3.37
N ILE A 98 -3.66 -13.17 2.43
CA ILE A 98 -5.09 -12.98 2.10
C ILE A 98 -5.96 -13.29 3.32
N GLN A 99 -5.65 -14.35 4.07
CA GLN A 99 -6.42 -14.76 5.25
C GLN A 99 -6.32 -13.74 6.39
N VAL A 100 -5.13 -13.18 6.64
CA VAL A 100 -4.96 -12.11 7.64
C VAL A 100 -5.83 -10.90 7.31
N PHE A 101 -5.89 -10.49 6.04
CA PHE A 101 -6.80 -9.42 5.64
C PHE A 101 -8.29 -9.77 5.77
N LYS A 102 -8.68 -11.03 5.50
CA LYS A 102 -10.07 -11.48 5.70
C LYS A 102 -10.46 -11.45 7.18
N ASN A 103 -9.55 -11.86 8.07
CA ASN A 103 -9.76 -11.80 9.52
C ASN A 103 -9.94 -10.35 9.98
N LEU A 104 -9.05 -9.46 9.55
CA LEU A 104 -9.15 -8.03 9.82
C LEU A 104 -10.50 -7.45 9.37
N GLN A 105 -10.99 -7.81 8.18
CA GLN A 105 -12.30 -7.36 7.72
C GLN A 105 -13.46 -7.88 8.59
N ALA A 106 -13.35 -9.07 9.18
CA ALA A 106 -14.40 -9.59 10.05
C ALA A 106 -14.43 -8.90 11.43
N GLU A 107 -13.31 -8.32 11.85
CA GLU A 107 -13.16 -7.57 13.10
C GLU A 107 -13.60 -6.09 12.99
N LEU A 108 -13.68 -5.57 11.76
CA LEU A 108 -14.08 -4.19 11.43
C LEU A 108 -15.60 -4.09 11.15
#